data_AF-A0A1F5USH6-F1
#
_entry.id   AF-A0A1F5USH6-F1
#
_cell.length_a   1.000
_cell.length_b   1.000
_cell.length_c   1.000
_cell.angle_alpha   90.00
_cell.angle_beta   90.00
_cell.angle_gamma   90.00
#
_symmetry.space_group_name_H-M   'P 1'
#
loop_
_entity.id
_entity.type
_entity.pdbx_description
1 polymer ?
#
loop_
_entity_poly.entity_id
_entity_poly.type
_entity_poly.pdbx_seq_one_letter_code
_entity_poly.pdbx_strand_id
1 'polypeptide(L)'
;MTTLEKAKIKEFTHFPINTSSVYGFSTMSETKSIEEIKNDLVQYRIKVAEMEGYKKAISEIKISAKKRIEDYVQKVTKITQYIIDACKKEITDIKIEEARTQFTDNLWVKIVFVVNMDIKDEMKIVKLLGNTERMMLEEYDYMSHLSIINSRDCKIDKELLNSDFPYFYKGAL
;
A
#
# COMPACT_ATOMS: atom_id res chain seq x y z
N MET A 1 -24.46 -36.09 -14.17
CA MET A 1 -23.19 -35.40 -14.51
C MET A 1 -23.54 -34.13 -15.24
N THR A 2 -23.06 -33.03 -14.68
CA THR A 2 -23.56 -31.66 -14.79
C THR A 2 -22.93 -30.91 -15.96
N THR A 3 -23.71 -30.01 -16.57
CA THR A 3 -23.37 -29.11 -17.68
C THR A 3 -22.39 -28.00 -17.27
N LEU A 4 -21.30 -28.37 -16.60
CA LEU A 4 -20.38 -27.51 -15.87
C LEU A 4 -18.97 -27.70 -16.43
N GLU A 5 -18.73 -27.36 -17.71
CA GLU A 5 -17.37 -27.51 -18.24
C GLU A 5 -16.96 -26.68 -19.47
N LYS A 6 -17.75 -25.70 -19.96
CA LYS A 6 -17.35 -24.93 -21.16
C LYS A 6 -17.72 -23.45 -21.16
N ALA A 7 -17.36 -22.71 -20.12
CA ALA A 7 -17.26 -21.25 -20.21
C ALA A 7 -15.80 -20.84 -20.05
N LYS A 8 -15.13 -20.73 -21.20
CA LYS A 8 -13.77 -20.25 -21.38
C LYS A 8 -13.55 -18.95 -20.61
N ILE A 9 -12.55 -18.96 -19.74
CA ILE A 9 -11.87 -17.75 -19.25
C ILE A 9 -11.28 -17.09 -20.49
N LYS A 10 -11.96 -16.06 -21.01
CA LYS A 10 -11.40 -15.14 -21.99
C LYS A 10 -10.66 -14.07 -21.19
N GLU A 11 -9.35 -14.05 -21.40
CA GLU A 11 -8.41 -13.03 -20.94
C GLU A 11 -9.02 -11.62 -21.11
N PHE A 12 -9.21 -10.91 -20.00
CA PHE A 12 -9.31 -9.45 -20.02
C PHE A 12 -7.88 -8.90 -20.06
N THR A 13 -7.23 -9.03 -21.22
CA THR A 13 -6.08 -8.20 -21.58
C THR A 13 -6.61 -6.99 -22.34
N HIS A 14 -6.09 -5.80 -22.00
CA HIS A 14 -6.35 -4.48 -22.60
C HIS A 14 -7.59 -3.72 -22.10
N PHE A 15 -7.43 -2.99 -20.99
CA PHE A 15 -8.10 -1.70 -20.84
C PHE A 15 -7.16 -0.62 -21.40
N PRO A 16 -7.57 0.16 -22.42
CA PRO A 16 -6.80 1.30 -22.84
C PRO A 16 -6.88 2.34 -21.72
N ILE A 17 -5.74 2.59 -21.06
CA ILE A 17 -5.62 3.73 -20.16
C ILE A 17 -5.55 4.96 -21.07
N ASN A 18 -6.71 5.52 -21.40
CA ASN A 18 -6.76 6.84 -22.01
C ASN A 18 -6.51 7.87 -20.90
N THR A 19 -5.24 8.23 -20.73
CA THR A 19 -4.74 9.25 -19.81
C THR A 19 -5.01 10.66 -20.33
N SER A 20 -6.26 11.00 -20.63
CA SER A 20 -6.63 12.37 -20.99
C SER A 20 -7.88 12.87 -20.26
N SER A 21 -7.59 13.62 -19.20
CA SER A 21 -8.26 14.88 -18.82
C SER A 21 -9.78 14.88 -18.67
N VAL A 22 -10.33 14.17 -17.67
CA VAL A 22 -11.66 14.53 -17.12
C VAL A 22 -11.71 14.31 -15.61
N TYR A 23 -10.72 14.79 -14.86
CA TYR A 23 -10.91 14.94 -13.43
C TYR A 23 -10.26 16.23 -12.99
N GLY A 24 -11.09 17.19 -12.60
CA GLY A 24 -10.68 18.31 -11.76
C GLY A 24 -10.27 17.80 -10.39
N PHE A 25 -9.15 17.07 -10.34
CA PHE A 25 -8.34 16.99 -9.15
C PHE A 25 -7.87 18.42 -8.90
N SER A 26 -8.40 19.05 -7.85
CA SER A 26 -7.73 20.22 -7.31
C SER A 26 -6.30 19.81 -7.03
N THR A 27 -5.37 20.39 -7.76
CA THR A 27 -3.95 20.38 -7.48
C THR A 27 -3.75 21.13 -6.16
N MET A 28 -3.97 20.45 -5.04
CA MET A 28 -3.46 20.80 -3.72
C MET A 28 -3.22 19.52 -2.92
N SER A 29 -2.02 19.43 -2.38
CA SER A 29 -1.37 18.28 -1.76
C SER A 29 -1.93 17.93 -0.39
N GLU A 30 -3.19 17.49 -0.31
CA GLU A 30 -3.72 16.95 0.95
C GLU A 30 -3.32 15.48 1.08
N THR A 31 -2.30 15.23 1.90
CA THR A 31 -1.92 13.88 2.34
C THR A 31 -3.09 13.23 3.07
N LYS A 32 -3.62 12.12 2.53
CA LYS A 32 -4.72 11.37 3.12
C LYS A 32 -4.21 10.21 3.97
N SER A 33 -4.82 10.03 5.13
CA SER A 33 -4.62 8.87 5.99
C SER A 33 -5.24 7.60 5.37
N ILE A 34 -4.72 6.44 5.78
CA ILE A 34 -5.21 5.10 5.38
C ILE A 34 -6.74 4.97 5.52
N GLU A 35 -7.32 5.57 6.57
CA GLU A 35 -8.77 5.56 6.84
C GLU A 35 -9.57 6.40 5.83
N GLU A 36 -9.02 7.52 5.36
CA GLU A 36 -9.68 8.40 4.38
C GLU A 36 -9.73 7.75 2.99
N ILE A 37 -8.70 6.99 2.63
CA ILE A 37 -8.65 6.23 1.36
C ILE A 37 -9.69 5.11 1.35
N LYS A 38 -9.89 4.44 2.49
CA LYS A 38 -10.94 3.44 2.64
C LYS A 38 -12.31 4.01 2.25
N ASN A 39 -12.58 5.26 2.59
CA ASN A 39 -13.82 5.94 2.24
C ASN A 39 -13.85 6.35 0.76
N ASP A 40 -12.80 6.97 0.24
CA ASP A 40 -12.76 7.46 -1.15
C ASP A 40 -12.88 6.34 -2.19
N LEU A 41 -12.19 5.22 -2.00
CA LEU A 41 -12.22 4.08 -2.91
C LEU A 41 -13.58 3.39 -2.93
N VAL A 42 -14.24 3.32 -1.76
CA VAL A 42 -15.61 2.84 -1.65
C VAL A 42 -16.56 3.77 -2.40
N GLN A 43 -16.42 5.08 -2.27
CA GLN A 43 -17.25 6.07 -2.97
C GLN A 43 -17.04 6.07 -4.48
N TYR A 44 -15.80 5.92 -4.94
CA TYR A 44 -15.49 5.80 -6.37
C TYR A 44 -16.15 4.56 -6.99
N ARG A 45 -16.01 3.39 -6.35
CA ARG A 45 -16.63 2.14 -6.82
C ARG A 45 -18.16 2.19 -6.77
N ILE A 46 -18.75 2.94 -5.83
CA ILE A 46 -20.19 3.22 -5.78
C ILE A 46 -20.63 3.95 -7.05
N LYS A 47 -19.97 5.06 -7.35
CA LYS A 47 -20.39 5.98 -8.40
C LYS A 47 -20.32 5.35 -9.80
N VAL A 48 -19.27 4.57 -10.06
CA VAL A 48 -19.10 3.83 -11.33
C VAL A 48 -20.21 2.79 -11.50
N ALA A 49 -20.60 2.10 -10.44
CA ALA A 49 -21.54 0.99 -10.54
C ALA A 49 -23.02 1.44 -10.40
N GLU A 50 -23.28 2.62 -9.83
CA GLU A 50 -24.58 3.31 -9.95
C GLU A 50 -24.90 3.71 -11.39
N MET A 51 -23.88 4.05 -12.19
CA MET A 51 -24.04 4.36 -13.61
C MET A 51 -24.45 3.13 -14.45
N GLU A 52 -24.24 1.90 -13.96
CA GLU A 52 -24.50 0.66 -14.72
C GLU A 52 -25.76 -0.11 -14.26
N GLY A 53 -26.51 0.36 -13.25
CA GLY A 53 -27.80 -0.23 -12.86
C GLY A 53 -27.74 -1.53 -12.02
N TYR A 54 -26.56 -1.97 -11.59
CA TYR A 54 -26.35 -3.27 -10.92
C TYR A 54 -26.27 -3.18 -9.38
N LYS A 55 -27.34 -2.73 -8.71
CA LYS A 55 -27.39 -2.56 -7.24
C LYS A 55 -26.88 -3.78 -6.43
N LYS A 56 -27.10 -5.01 -6.90
CA LYS A 56 -26.61 -6.23 -6.25
C LYS A 56 -25.12 -6.47 -6.44
N ALA A 57 -24.59 -6.27 -7.66
CA ALA A 57 -23.15 -6.35 -7.93
C ALA A 57 -22.38 -5.23 -7.22
N ILE A 58 -22.97 -4.04 -7.06
CA ILE A 58 -22.42 -2.93 -6.24
C ILE A 58 -22.19 -3.38 -4.80
N SER A 59 -23.17 -4.05 -4.20
CA SER A 59 -23.06 -4.53 -2.83
C SER A 59 -21.93 -5.55 -2.67
N GLU A 60 -21.79 -6.47 -3.62
CA GLU A 60 -20.73 -7.49 -3.61
C GLU A 60 -19.34 -6.87 -3.84
N ILE A 61 -19.22 -5.90 -4.75
CA ILE A 61 -17.98 -5.12 -4.98
C ILE A 61 -17.59 -4.35 -3.72
N LYS A 62 -18.54 -3.70 -3.03
CA LYS A 62 -18.27 -2.98 -1.77
C LYS A 62 -17.71 -3.90 -0.70
N ILE A 63 -18.35 -5.05 -0.50
CA ILE A 63 -17.93 -6.01 0.53
C ILE A 63 -16.52 -6.54 0.20
N SER A 64 -16.29 -6.90 -1.06
CA SER A 64 -14.98 -7.37 -1.54
C SER A 64 -13.89 -6.30 -1.41
N ALA A 65 -14.15 -5.07 -1.86
CA ALA A 65 -13.19 -3.96 -1.78
C ALA A 65 -12.88 -3.60 -0.33
N LYS A 66 -13.90 -3.52 0.53
CA LYS A 66 -13.72 -3.25 1.96
C LYS A 66 -12.85 -4.31 2.62
N LYS A 67 -13.11 -5.60 2.37
CA LYS A 67 -12.31 -6.71 2.90
C LYS A 67 -10.86 -6.63 2.43
N ARG A 68 -10.62 -6.38 1.14
CA ARG A 68 -9.27 -6.24 0.57
C ARG A 68 -8.50 -5.07 1.19
N ILE A 69 -9.17 -3.93 1.40
CA ILE A 69 -8.56 -2.76 2.05
C ILE A 69 -8.25 -3.11 3.51
N GLU A 70 -9.18 -3.70 4.25
CA GLU A 70 -8.97 -4.10 5.65
C GLU A 70 -7.79 -5.09 5.79
N ASP A 71 -7.72 -6.10 4.94
CA ASP A 71 -6.61 -7.06 4.90
C ASP A 71 -5.28 -6.35 4.61
N TYR A 72 -5.26 -5.42 3.65
CA TYR A 72 -4.07 -4.64 3.33
C TYR A 72 -3.60 -3.75 4.49
N VAL A 73 -4.52 -3.04 5.14
CA VAL A 73 -4.22 -2.18 6.29
C VAL A 73 -3.66 -2.99 7.44
N GLN A 74 -4.21 -4.18 7.71
CA GLN A 74 -3.68 -5.08 8.72
C GLN A 74 -2.25 -5.53 8.39
N LYS A 75 -1.98 -5.89 7.13
CA LYS A 75 -0.63 -6.30 6.69
C LYS A 75 0.37 -5.15 6.85
N VAL A 76 0.05 -3.96 6.35
CA VAL A 76 0.90 -2.77 6.48
C VAL A 76 1.18 -2.46 7.94
N THR A 77 0.14 -2.47 8.79
CA THR A 77 0.27 -2.20 10.23
C THR A 77 1.19 -3.21 10.91
N LYS A 78 1.00 -4.51 10.66
CA LYS A 78 1.84 -5.57 11.26
C LYS A 78 3.30 -5.43 10.86
N ILE A 79 3.58 -5.25 9.57
CA ILE A 79 4.95 -5.09 9.07
C ILE A 79 5.59 -3.84 9.68
N THR A 80 4.88 -2.71 9.63
CA THR A 80 5.39 -1.43 10.13
C THR A 80 5.72 -1.51 11.62
N GLN A 81 4.82 -2.09 12.43
CA GLN A 81 5.05 -2.26 13.86
C GLN A 81 6.24 -3.18 14.14
N TYR A 82 6.35 -4.31 13.44
CA TYR A 82 7.47 -5.24 13.58
C TYR A 82 8.81 -4.55 13.30
N ILE A 83 8.90 -3.79 12.21
CA ILE A 83 10.11 -3.05 11.85
C ILE A 83 10.45 -1.99 12.91
N ILE A 84 9.46 -1.21 13.37
CA ILE A 84 9.68 -0.21 14.43
C ILE A 84 10.23 -0.86 15.70
N ASP A 85 9.62 -1.96 16.14
CA ASP A 85 10.00 -2.65 17.37
C ASP A 85 11.39 -3.30 17.26
N ALA A 86 11.72 -3.89 16.12
CA ALA A 86 13.03 -4.46 15.85
C ALA A 86 14.12 -3.38 15.80
N CYS A 87 13.86 -2.28 15.08
CA CYS A 87 14.76 -1.13 15.02
C CYS A 87 15.06 -0.54 16.40
N LYS A 88 14.03 -0.34 17.23
CA LYS A 88 14.18 0.18 18.61
C LYS A 88 14.98 -0.74 19.53
N LYS A 89 15.07 -2.05 19.23
CA LYS A 89 15.83 -3.03 20.01
C LYS A 89 17.27 -3.19 19.53
N GLU A 90 17.50 -3.14 18.22
CA GLU A 90 18.77 -3.54 17.62
C GLU A 90 19.66 -2.34 17.20
N ILE A 91 19.09 -1.14 17.13
CA ILE A 91 19.77 0.05 16.62
C ILE A 91 19.59 1.21 17.59
N THR A 92 20.70 1.68 18.15
CA THR A 92 20.71 2.62 19.28
C THR A 92 20.33 4.05 18.87
N ASP A 93 20.65 4.48 17.65
CA ASP A 93 20.44 5.85 17.15
C ASP A 93 19.65 5.84 15.83
N ILE A 94 18.48 5.19 15.85
CA ILE A 94 17.53 5.24 14.74
C ILE A 94 16.30 6.06 15.11
N LYS A 95 15.93 6.97 14.21
CA LYS A 95 14.62 7.62 14.22
C LYS A 95 13.88 7.26 12.94
N ILE A 96 12.74 6.57 13.05
CA ILE A 96 11.84 6.35 11.92
C ILE A 96 10.95 7.59 11.83
N GLU A 97 11.12 8.39 10.79
CA GLU A 97 10.41 9.66 10.64
C GLU A 97 9.05 9.47 9.99
N GLU A 98 8.98 8.62 8.97
CA GLU A 98 7.75 8.30 8.25
C GLU A 98 7.79 6.85 7.77
N ALA A 99 6.64 6.17 7.78
CA ALA A 99 6.45 4.93 7.04
C ALA A 99 5.30 5.12 6.07
N ARG A 100 5.56 4.89 4.78
CA ARG A 100 4.62 5.20 3.70
C ARG A 100 4.42 4.03 2.79
N THR A 101 3.25 3.96 2.16
CA THR A 101 2.85 2.81 1.37
C THR A 101 2.00 3.22 0.18
N GLN A 102 1.89 2.32 -0.80
CA GLN A 102 1.00 2.45 -1.93
C GLN A 102 0.14 1.20 -2.06
N PHE A 103 -1.16 1.40 -2.19
CA PHE A 103 -2.10 0.32 -2.45
C PHE A 103 -2.09 0.05 -3.95
N THR A 104 -1.65 -1.16 -4.33
CA THR A 104 -1.70 -1.62 -5.72
C THR A 104 -2.70 -2.76 -5.84
N ASP A 105 -3.42 -2.83 -6.96
CA ASP A 105 -4.42 -3.88 -7.19
C ASP A 105 -3.84 -5.30 -7.19
N ASN A 106 -2.51 -5.42 -7.30
CA ASN A 106 -1.77 -6.67 -7.37
C ASN A 106 -1.52 -7.32 -6.00
N LEU A 107 -2.10 -6.79 -4.90
CA LEU A 107 -1.96 -7.28 -3.52
C LEU A 107 -0.53 -7.23 -2.95
N TRP A 108 0.42 -6.61 -3.66
CA TRP A 108 1.78 -6.40 -3.16
C TRP A 108 1.78 -5.27 -2.14
N VAL A 109 2.36 -5.55 -0.97
CA VAL A 109 2.51 -4.55 0.08
C VAL A 109 3.85 -3.85 -0.11
N LYS A 110 3.83 -2.61 -0.61
CA LYS A 110 5.05 -1.81 -0.79
C LYS A 110 5.16 -0.77 0.32
N ILE A 111 6.19 -0.80 1.14
CA ILE A 111 6.38 0.15 2.24
C ILE A 111 7.76 0.78 2.13
N VAL A 112 7.82 2.10 2.15
CA VAL A 112 9.06 2.87 2.27
C VAL A 112 9.15 3.48 3.66
N PHE A 113 10.28 3.28 4.32
CA PHE A 113 10.59 3.88 5.61
C PHE A 113 11.56 5.05 5.41
N VAL A 114 11.15 6.25 5.80
CA VAL A 114 12.05 7.38 5.94
C VAL A 114 12.67 7.30 7.32
N VAL A 115 13.99 7.14 7.37
CA VAL A 115 14.73 6.94 8.61
C VAL A 115 15.85 7.96 8.71
N ASN A 116 16.13 8.44 9.91
CA ASN A 116 17.33 9.19 10.23
C ASN A 116 18.21 8.30 11.12
N MET A 117 19.35 7.88 10.58
CA MET A 117 20.29 6.98 11.25
C MET A 117 21.71 7.16 10.73
N ASP A 118 22.70 6.63 11.45
CA ASP A 118 24.07 6.54 10.96
C ASP A 118 24.15 5.54 9.79
N ILE A 119 24.90 5.89 8.74
CA ILE A 119 25.11 5.06 7.56
C ILE A 119 25.70 3.68 7.92
N LYS A 120 26.43 3.57 9.04
CA LYS A 120 26.96 2.30 9.54
C LYS A 120 25.86 1.29 9.92
N ASP A 121 24.69 1.78 10.30
CA ASP A 121 23.55 0.95 10.70
C ASP A 121 22.60 0.66 9.52
N GLU A 122 22.80 1.31 8.37
CA GLU A 122 21.96 1.13 7.18
C GLU A 122 21.90 -0.33 6.72
N MET A 123 23.06 -0.99 6.72
CA MET A 123 23.16 -2.40 6.34
C MET A 123 22.37 -3.32 7.30
N LYS A 124 22.22 -2.95 8.57
CA LYS A 124 21.42 -3.74 9.54
C LYS A 124 19.94 -3.63 9.20
N ILE A 125 19.46 -2.43 8.90
CA ILE A 125 18.06 -2.23 8.49
C ILE A 125 17.78 -2.94 7.19
N VAL A 126 18.64 -2.81 6.17
CA VAL A 126 18.43 -3.49 4.88
C VAL A 126 18.29 -5.01 5.08
N LYS A 127 19.12 -5.60 5.95
CA LYS A 127 19.00 -7.02 6.31
C LYS A 127 17.69 -7.34 7.05
N LEU A 128 17.29 -6.50 8.01
CA LEU A 128 16.01 -6.64 8.70
C LEU A 128 14.82 -6.59 7.72
N LEU A 129 14.83 -5.64 6.78
CA LEU A 129 13.80 -5.53 5.75
C LEU A 129 13.75 -6.78 4.88
N GLY A 130 14.88 -7.25 4.35
CA GLY A 130 14.92 -8.45 3.52
C GLY A 130 14.50 -9.73 4.27
N ASN A 131 14.86 -9.84 5.56
CA ASN A 131 14.37 -10.92 6.42
C ASN A 131 12.86 -10.85 6.60
N THR A 132 12.32 -9.64 6.78
CA THR A 132 10.88 -9.42 6.94
C THR A 132 10.14 -9.75 5.65
N GLU A 133 10.61 -9.31 4.48
CA GLU A 133 10.03 -9.65 3.18
C GLU A 133 9.93 -11.17 2.97
N ARG A 134 11.02 -11.88 3.28
CA ARG A 134 11.07 -13.34 3.22
C ARG A 134 10.08 -13.98 4.20
N MET A 135 10.04 -13.52 5.45
CA MET A 135 9.07 -13.99 6.45
C MET A 135 7.62 -13.78 5.98
N MET A 136 7.31 -12.65 5.35
CA MET A 136 5.97 -12.37 4.81
C MET A 136 5.60 -13.36 3.70
N LEU A 137 6.56 -13.71 2.84
CA LEU A 137 6.36 -14.67 1.77
C LEU A 137 6.21 -16.10 2.30
N GLU A 138 7.11 -16.53 3.19
CA GLU A 138 7.19 -17.92 3.68
C GLU A 138 6.09 -18.26 4.69
N GLU A 139 5.78 -17.35 5.62
CA GLU A 139 4.84 -17.62 6.72
C GLU A 139 3.42 -17.11 6.43
N TYR A 140 3.28 -16.02 5.69
CA TYR A 140 2.00 -15.32 5.50
C TYR A 140 1.47 -15.37 4.07
N ASP A 141 2.19 -16.00 3.14
CA ASP A 141 1.82 -16.20 1.73
C ASP A 141 1.44 -14.89 1.02
N TYR A 142 2.23 -13.83 1.21
CA TYR A 142 2.08 -12.63 0.40
C TYR A 142 3.39 -11.92 0.10
N MET A 143 3.41 -11.30 -1.09
CA MET A 143 4.54 -10.50 -1.56
C MET A 143 4.55 -9.13 -0.87
N SER A 144 5.71 -8.75 -0.37
CA SER A 144 5.98 -7.41 0.13
C SER A 144 7.27 -6.87 -0.46
N HIS A 145 7.35 -5.55 -0.57
CA HIS A 145 8.56 -4.84 -0.94
C HIS A 145 8.80 -3.73 0.07
N LEU A 146 9.88 -3.84 0.83
CA LEU A 146 10.25 -2.94 1.90
C LEU A 146 11.52 -2.21 1.51
N SER A 147 11.49 -0.88 1.56
CA SER A 147 12.63 -0.03 1.24
C SER A 147 12.85 1.02 2.30
N ILE A 148 14.05 1.59 2.33
CA ILE A 148 14.41 2.70 3.20
C ILE A 148 14.92 3.89 2.40
N ILE A 149 14.73 5.08 2.97
CA ILE A 149 15.37 6.32 2.55
C ILE A 149 16.01 6.92 3.80
N ASN A 150 17.34 7.05 3.81
CA ASN A 150 18.06 7.67 4.92
C ASN A 150 18.07 9.20 4.76
N SER A 151 17.32 9.92 5.61
CA SER A 151 17.18 11.38 5.57
C SER A 151 18.37 12.13 6.17
N ARG A 152 19.32 11.44 6.83
CA ARG A 152 20.48 12.08 7.47
C ARG A 152 21.40 12.77 6.45
N ASP A 153 21.61 12.13 5.30
CA ASP A 153 22.60 12.56 4.30
C ASP A 153 21.96 13.01 2.96
N CYS A 154 20.63 13.03 2.86
CA CYS A 154 19.95 13.46 1.63
C CYS A 154 18.73 14.35 1.86
N LYS A 155 18.51 15.27 0.92
CA LYS A 155 17.27 16.04 0.88
C LYS A 155 16.20 15.20 0.19
N ILE A 156 15.16 14.83 0.92
CA ILE A 156 14.04 14.06 0.39
C ILE A 156 13.12 14.98 -0.40
N ASP A 157 12.86 14.63 -1.66
CA ASP A 157 11.77 15.21 -2.43
C ASP A 157 10.43 14.68 -1.90
N LYS A 158 9.79 15.49 -1.05
CA LYS A 158 8.52 15.12 -0.42
C LYS A 158 7.37 15.06 -1.42
N GLU A 159 7.40 15.83 -2.50
CA GLU A 159 6.34 15.79 -3.50
C GLU A 159 6.39 14.48 -4.28
N LEU A 160 7.59 14.07 -4.70
CA LEU A 160 7.79 12.79 -5.35
C LEU A 160 7.44 11.62 -4.42
N LEU A 161 7.89 11.67 -3.16
CA LEU A 161 7.56 10.66 -2.15
C LEU A 161 6.04 10.58 -1.91
N ASN A 162 5.35 11.73 -1.87
CA ASN A 162 3.89 11.79 -1.75
C ASN A 162 3.19 11.20 -2.97
N SER A 163 3.76 11.36 -4.17
CA SER A 163 3.20 10.82 -5.40
C SER A 163 3.35 9.30 -5.46
N ASP A 164 4.55 8.78 -5.16
CA ASP A 164 4.87 7.36 -5.28
C ASP A 164 4.34 6.52 -4.11
N PHE A 165 4.28 7.12 -2.91
CA PHE A 165 3.82 6.50 -1.67
C PHE A 165 2.83 7.43 -0.94
N PRO A 166 1.61 7.57 -1.49
CA PRO A 166 0.66 8.58 -1.03
C PRO A 166 0.16 8.37 0.40
N TYR A 167 0.28 7.15 0.94
CA TYR A 167 -0.36 6.77 2.19
C TYR A 167 0.68 6.67 3.30
N PHE A 168 0.38 7.24 4.47
CA PHE A 168 1.29 7.21 5.62
C PHE A 168 0.68 6.42 6.78
N TYR A 169 1.55 5.75 7.53
CA TYR A 169 1.19 5.11 8.79
C TYR A 169 1.18 6.14 9.91
N LYS A 170 0.05 6.25 10.63
CA LYS A 170 -0.18 7.23 11.70
C LYS A 170 0.00 6.65 13.12
N GLY A 171 0.61 5.47 13.27
CA GLY A 171 0.94 4.94 14.59
C GLY A 171 2.09 5.71 15.25
N ALA A 172 2.37 5.41 16.52
CA ALA A 172 3.46 6.06 17.25
C ALA A 172 4.83 5.63 16.68
N LEU A 173 5.35 6.44 15.75
CA LEU A 173 6.71 6.34 15.22
C LEU A 173 7.73 6.76 16.29
#